data_AF-A0A1S6GZQ2-F1
#
_entry.id   AF-A0A1S6GZQ2-F1
#
_cell.length_a   1.000
_cell.length_b   1.000
_cell.length_c   1.000
_cell.angle_alpha   90.00
_cell.angle_beta   90.00
_cell.angle_gamma   90.00
#
_symmetry.space_group_name_H-M   'P 1'
#
loop_
_entity.id
_entity.type
_entity.pdbx_description
1 polymer ?
#
loop_
_entity_poly.entity_id
_entity_poly.type
_entity_poly.pdbx_seq_one_letter_code
_entity_poly.pdbx_strand_id
1 'polypeptide(L)' 'MYHYMVEVEGQLKKWGNSFAIRISKNKVRENKMKVNEKFKLILIPEKNVLKETFGTGKFRGSTEKLLKQVDKELYND' A
#
# COMPACT_ATOMS: atom_id res chain seq x y z
N MET A 1 18.12 -23.13 17.58
CA MET A 1 16.78 -23.09 16.96
C MET A 1 16.91 -22.28 15.67
N TYR A 2 16.88 -22.93 14.51
CA TYR A 2 17.02 -22.24 13.22
C TYR A 2 15.74 -21.47 12.94
N HIS A 3 15.84 -20.14 12.82
CA HIS A 3 14.75 -19.31 12.37
C HIS A 3 14.84 -19.23 10.84
N TYR A 4 13.94 -19.92 10.14
CA TYR A 4 13.83 -19.79 8.69
C TYR A 4 12.95 -18.59 8.37
N MET A 5 13.50 -17.61 7.65
CA MET A 5 12.79 -16.40 7.25
C MET A 5 12.24 -16.60 5.83
N VAL A 6 10.92 -16.49 5.69
CA VAL A 6 10.22 -16.65 4.41
C VAL A 6 9.64 -15.31 4.02
N GLU A 7 10.03 -14.80 2.85
CA GLU A 7 9.46 -13.59 2.29
C GLU A 7 8.22 -13.91 1.43
N VAL A 8 7.08 -13.38 1.86
CA VAL A 8 5.81 -13.60 1.21
C VAL A 8 5.17 -12.28 0.85
N GLU A 9 5.22 -11.94 -0.43
CA GLU A 9 4.33 -10.94 -1.01
C GLU A 9 2.88 -11.41 -0.92
N GLY A 10 2.02 -10.54 -0.38
CA GLY A 10 0.62 -10.85 -0.18
C GLY A 10 -0.19 -9.58 0.09
N GLN A 11 -1.51 -9.70 -0.07
CA GLN A 11 -2.43 -8.60 0.17
C GLN A 11 -3.19 -8.83 1.47
N LEU A 12 -3.26 -7.81 2.32
CA LEU A 12 -4.22 -7.79 3.43
C LEU A 12 -5.66 -7.68 2.89
N LYS A 13 -6.53 -8.57 3.36
CA LYS A 13 -7.96 -8.58 3.07
C LYS A 13 -8.76 -8.56 4.38
N LYS A 14 -9.93 -7.95 4.35
CA LYS A 14 -10.88 -8.03 5.45
C LYS A 14 -11.53 -9.42 5.47
N TRP A 15 -11.57 -10.04 6.64
CA TRP A 15 -12.29 -11.29 6.91
C TRP A 15 -13.11 -11.11 8.18
N GLY A 16 -14.41 -10.85 8.02
CA GLY A 16 -15.29 -10.54 9.15
C GLY A 16 -14.82 -9.29 9.90
N ASN A 17 -14.55 -9.44 11.20
CA ASN A 17 -14.00 -8.39 12.06
C ASN A 17 -12.46 -8.43 12.18
N SER A 18 -11.79 -9.19 11.33
CA SER A 18 -10.34 -9.38 11.34
C SER A 18 -9.73 -9.09 9.98
N PHE A 19 -8.40 -8.99 9.94
CA PHE A 19 -7.64 -8.97 8.70
C PHE A 19 -6.97 -10.32 8.46
N ALA A 20 -6.83 -10.67 7.19
CA ALA A 20 -6.20 -11.90 6.73
C ALA A 20 -5.20 -11.58 5.62
N ILE A 21 -4.08 -12.30 5.61
CA ILE A 21 -3.08 -12.20 4.54
C ILE A 21 -3.25 -13.44 3.66
N ARG A 22 -3.44 -13.23 2.37
CA ARG A 22 -3.50 -14.33 1.40
C ARG A 22 -2.09 -14.70 0.98
N ILE A 23 -1.71 -15.96 1.22
CA ILE A 23 -0.45 -16.56 0.78
C ILE A 23 -0.75 -17.54 -0.37
N SER A 24 0.07 -17.56 -1.41
CA SER A 24 -0.10 -18.49 -2.53
C SER A 24 0.13 -19.94 -2.08
N LYS A 25 -0.67 -20.88 -2.61
CA LYS A 25 -0.53 -22.31 -2.29
C LYS A 25 0.86 -22.86 -2.64
N ASN A 26 1.50 -22.32 -3.68
CA ASN A 26 2.85 -22.73 -4.11
C ASN A 26 3.87 -22.35 -3.03
N LYS A 27 3.86 -21.10 -2.54
CA LYS A 27 4.75 -20.67 -1.45
C LYS A 27 4.53 -21.50 -0.18
N VAL A 28 3.30 -21.84 0.17
CA VAL A 28 3.02 -22.71 1.33
C VAL A 28 3.70 -24.07 1.17
N ARG A 29 3.63 -24.68 -0.02
CA ARG A 29 4.22 -25.99 -0.31
C ARG A 29 5.75 -25.95 -0.33
N GLU A 30 6.33 -24.99 -1.02
CA GLU A 30 7.79 -24.79 -1.12
C GLU A 30 8.43 -24.61 0.26
N ASN A 31 7.77 -23.82 1.12
CA ASN A 31 8.23 -23.54 2.47
C ASN A 31 7.76 -24.57 3.50
N LYS A 32 7.09 -25.65 3.05
CA LYS A 32 6.58 -26.76 3.89
C LYS A 32 5.75 -26.29 5.08
N MET A 33 5.05 -25.16 4.92
CA MET A 33 4.20 -24.59 5.97
C MET A 33 2.95 -25.43 6.16
N LYS A 34 2.53 -25.63 7.41
CA LYS A 34 1.30 -26.36 7.72
C LYS A 34 0.15 -25.42 8.03
N VAL A 35 -1.07 -25.85 7.69
CA VAL A 35 -2.29 -25.18 8.12
C VAL A 35 -2.34 -25.20 9.65
N ASN A 36 -2.70 -24.07 10.28
CA ASN A 36 -2.77 -23.86 11.74
C ASN A 36 -1.41 -23.82 12.48
N GLU A 37 -0.30 -23.78 11.76
CA GLU A 37 1.00 -23.52 12.37
C GLU A 37 1.09 -22.07 12.87
N LYS A 38 1.77 -21.85 14.01
CA LYS A 38 2.04 -20.51 14.53
C LYS A 38 3.33 -19.98 13.92
N PHE A 39 3.30 -18.77 13.39
CA PHE A 39 4.47 -18.10 12.82
C PHE A 39 4.45 -16.61 13.16
N LYS A 40 5.62 -15.98 13.10
CA LYS A 40 5.75 -14.52 13.20
C LYS A 40 5.75 -13.94 11.80
N LEU A 41 5.06 -12.81 11.63
CA LEU A 41 4.99 -12.06 10.37
C LEU A 41 5.71 -10.72 10.54
N ILE A 42 6.51 -10.34 9.55
CA ILE A 42 7.04 -8.98 9.39
C ILE A 42 6.33 -8.39 8.18
N LEU A 43 5.65 -7.26 8.36
CA LEU A 43 4.93 -6.57 7.29
C LEU A 43 5.68 -5.31 6.91
N ILE A 44 6.08 -5.22 5.64
CA ILE A 44 6.72 -4.04 5.07
C ILE A 44 5.71 -3.44 4.09
N PRO A 45 4.98 -2.36 4.45
CA PRO A 45 4.01 -1.75 3.55
C PRO A 45 4.73 -1.13 2.35
N GLU A 46 4.23 -1.40 1.15
CA GLU A 46 4.68 -0.67 -0.04
C GLU A 46 4.29 0.81 0.10
N LYS A 47 5.29 1.68 0.19
CA LYS A 47 5.08 3.12 0.12
C LYS A 47 4.80 3.51 -1.32
N ASN A 48 3.55 3.78 -1.61
CA ASN A 48 3.16 4.35 -2.90
C ASN A 48 3.31 5.88 -2.83
N VAL A 49 4.53 6.37 -3.12
CA VAL A 49 4.91 7.79 -3.02
C VAL A 49 3.92 8.70 -3.75
N LEU A 50 3.38 8.25 -4.90
CA LEU A 50 2.39 9.00 -5.67
C LEU A 50 1.06 9.15 -4.91
N LYS A 51 0.61 8.13 -4.18
CA LYS A 51 -0.65 8.21 -3.42
C LYS A 51 -0.53 9.12 -2.20
N GLU A 52 0.65 9.22 -1.60
CA GLU A 52 0.91 10.15 -0.50
C GLU A 52 0.99 11.60 -0.99
N THR A 53 1.64 11.85 -2.13
CA THR A 53 1.75 13.18 -2.74
C THR A 53 0.42 13.68 -3.31
N PHE A 54 -0.37 12.82 -3.97
CA PHE A 54 -1.62 13.21 -4.62
C PHE A 54 -2.90 12.94 -3.81
N GLY A 55 -2.85 12.10 -2.78
CA GLY A 55 -4.03 11.71 -1.98
C GLY A 55 -4.29 12.56 -0.73
N THR A 56 -3.26 13.21 -0.19
CA THR A 56 -3.37 14.05 1.02
C THR A 56 -3.86 15.47 0.68
N GLY A 57 -3.64 15.90 -0.56
CA GLY A 57 -4.19 17.11 -1.12
C GLY A 57 -5.56 16.84 -1.75
N LYS A 58 -6.63 16.82 -0.95
CA LYS A 58 -7.89 17.40 -1.44
C LYS A 58 -7.50 18.80 -1.93
N PHE A 59 -7.36 18.98 -3.25
CA PHE A 59 -7.09 20.25 -3.91
C PHE A 59 -8.07 21.29 -3.35
N ARG A 60 -7.64 22.01 -2.31
CA ARG A 60 -8.37 23.11 -1.66
C ARG A 60 -8.26 24.39 -2.47
N GLY A 61 -7.50 24.37 -3.56
CA GLY A 61 -7.72 25.26 -4.70
C GLY A 61 -8.46 24.46 -5.77
N SER A 62 -9.70 24.83 -6.06
CA SER A 62 -10.36 24.39 -7.30
C SER A 62 -9.43 24.68 -8.47
N THR A 63 -9.49 23.86 -9.53
CA THR A 63 -8.78 24.09 -10.80
C THR A 63 -8.90 25.55 -11.28
N GLU A 64 -10.02 26.19 -10.95
CA GLU A 64 -10.32 27.61 -11.17
C GLU A 64 -9.33 28.59 -10.51
N LYS A 65 -8.79 28.29 -9.32
CA LYS A 65 -7.75 29.11 -8.66
C LYS A 65 -6.41 29.02 -9.38
N LEU A 66 -6.06 27.85 -9.91
CA LEU A 66 -4.85 27.66 -10.70
C LEU A 66 -4.97 28.36 -12.06
N LEU A 67 -6.11 28.24 -12.73
CA LEU A 67 -6.37 28.95 -13.98
C LEU A 67 -6.34 30.47 -13.79
N LYS A 68 -6.90 31.00 -12.69
CA LYS A 68 -6.82 32.44 -12.36
C LYS A 68 -5.40 32.93 -12.04
N GLN A 69 -4.51 32.08 -11.53
CA GLN A 69 -3.11 32.45 -11.30
C GLN A 69 -2.34 32.51 -12.63
N VAL A 70 -2.57 31.54 -13.51
CA VAL A 70 -1.95 31.52 -14.85
C VAL A 70 -2.41 32.69 -15.70
N ASP A 71 -3.71 33.02 -15.70
CA ASP A 71 -4.22 34.21 -16.41
C ASP A 71 -3.61 35.51 -15.88
N LYS A 72 -3.38 35.63 -14.57
CA LYS A 72 -2.81 36.85 -13.98
C LYS A 72 -1.32 37.01 -14.27
N GLU A 73 -0.60 35.91 -14.48
CA GLU A 73 0.80 35.92 -14.89
C GLU A 73 0.97 36.17 -16.40
N LEU A 74 0.02 35.73 -17.23
CA LEU A 74 0.07 35.92 -18.69
C LEU A 74 -0.39 37.31 -19.17
N TYR A 75 -1.17 38.05 -18.38
CA TYR A 75 -1.66 39.40 -18.73
C TYR A 75 -0.86 40.55 -18.12
N ASN A 76 0.27 40.28 -17.44
CA ASN A 76 1.15 41.28 -16.84
C ASN A 76 2.51 41.33 -17.55
N ASP A 77 2.48 41.39 -18.88
CA ASP A 77 3.50 42.02 -19.73
C ASP A 77 2.84 43.20 -20.49
#